data_AF-A0A0G4LRK1-F1
#
_entry.id   AF-A0A0G4LRK1-F1
#
_cell.length_a   1.000
_cell.length_b   1.000
_cell.length_c   1.000
_cell.angle_alpha   90.00
_cell.angle_beta   90.00
_cell.angle_gamma   90.00
#
_symmetry.space_group_name_H-M   'P 1'
#
loop_
_entity.id
_entity.type
_entity.pdbx_description
1 polymer ?
#
loop_
_entity_poly.entity_id
_entity_poly.type
_entity_poly.pdbx_seq_one_letter_code
_entity_poly.pdbx_strand_id
1 'polypeptide(L)'
;MTSVKEQKDAAIIETARTLRGTPWCDEYEKMISGMLYDSLIPPLTNARHECRILAHEYNTMPPTLGTADEVVAKRLEILKRWLGFVGEGVFIEPPFTPDYGCNVIIGKNPYMNFGFTVLDTSLSAAVNSINSNIRGRIDYLIYFGL
;
A
#
# COMPACT_ATOMS: atom_id res chain seq x y z
N MET A 1 -9.15 15.65 20.77
CA MET A 1 -9.93 15.25 19.58
C MET A 1 -9.51 16.16 18.44
N THR A 2 -8.74 15.66 17.49
CA THR A 2 -8.40 16.39 16.27
C THR A 2 -9.70 16.58 15.47
N SER A 3 -10.00 17.80 15.00
CA SER A 3 -11.21 17.99 14.20
C SER A 3 -11.10 17.20 12.90
N VAL A 4 -12.23 16.70 12.41
CA VAL A 4 -12.32 16.08 11.08
C VAL A 4 -11.84 17.09 10.04
N LYS A 5 -11.06 16.65 9.06
CA LYS A 5 -10.66 17.51 7.95
C LYS A 5 -11.86 17.78 7.05
N GLU A 6 -12.09 19.05 6.71
CA GLU A 6 -13.20 19.50 5.87
C GLU A 6 -12.77 19.81 4.42
N GLN A 7 -11.46 19.79 4.14
CA GLN A 7 -10.89 20.13 2.84
C GLN A 7 -9.90 19.07 2.38
N LYS A 8 -9.85 18.88 1.06
CA LYS A 8 -8.90 17.98 0.39
C LYS A 8 -7.47 18.49 0.55
N ASP A 9 -6.52 17.58 0.73
CA ASP A 9 -5.09 17.90 0.80
C ASP A 9 -4.48 17.76 -0.61
N ALA A 10 -4.35 18.89 -1.31
CA ALA A 10 -3.83 18.92 -2.66
C ALA A 10 -2.44 18.27 -2.79
N ALA A 11 -1.57 18.39 -1.77
CA ALA A 11 -0.23 17.81 -1.85
C ALA A 11 -0.25 16.28 -1.73
N ILE A 12 -1.15 15.73 -0.89
CA ILE A 12 -1.35 14.29 -0.80
C ILE A 12 -1.94 13.75 -2.11
N ILE A 13 -2.91 14.45 -2.70
CA ILE A 13 -3.49 14.07 -3.99
C ILE A 13 -2.42 14.05 -5.08
N GLU A 14 -1.59 15.08 -5.18
CA GLU A 14 -0.48 15.11 -6.15
C GLU A 14 0.53 13.98 -5.90
N THR A 15 0.80 13.63 -4.64
CA THR A 15 1.63 12.47 -4.32
C THR A 15 0.95 11.17 -4.79
N ALA A 16 -0.34 10.99 -4.51
CA ALA A 16 -1.11 9.82 -4.92
C ALA A 16 -1.21 9.69 -6.45
N ARG A 17 -1.18 10.79 -7.22
CA ARG A 17 -1.10 10.77 -8.70
C ARG A 17 0.15 10.10 -9.25
N THR A 18 1.20 9.98 -8.45
CA THR A 18 2.42 9.25 -8.84
C THR A 18 2.29 7.73 -8.63
N LEU A 19 1.26 7.29 -7.92
CA LEU A 19 1.05 5.89 -7.56
C LEU A 19 0.22 5.16 -8.63
N ARG A 20 0.40 3.84 -8.67
CA ARG A 20 -0.35 2.98 -9.58
C ARG A 20 -1.61 2.42 -8.95
N GLY A 21 -2.59 2.08 -9.81
CA GLY A 21 -3.78 1.35 -9.41
C GLY A 21 -4.79 2.18 -8.60
N THR A 22 -4.59 3.48 -8.49
CA THR A 22 -5.47 4.38 -7.72
C THR A 22 -6.88 4.47 -8.34
N PRO A 23 -7.94 4.20 -7.58
CA PRO A 23 -9.32 4.33 -8.05
C PRO A 23 -9.82 5.78 -7.98
N TRP A 24 -9.33 6.62 -8.90
CA TRP A 24 -9.63 8.06 -8.91
C TRP A 24 -11.13 8.35 -8.96
N CYS A 25 -11.61 8.98 -7.90
CA CYS A 25 -12.96 9.52 -7.76
C CYS A 25 -12.97 10.55 -6.62
N ASP A 26 -14.07 11.31 -6.50
CA ASP A 26 -14.20 12.33 -5.44
C ASP A 26 -14.05 11.74 -4.03
N GLU A 27 -14.64 10.57 -3.79
CA GLU A 27 -14.55 9.87 -2.49
C GLU A 27 -13.15 9.32 -2.21
N TYR A 28 -12.39 8.90 -3.23
CA TYR A 28 -10.97 8.54 -3.06
C TYR A 28 -10.14 9.76 -2.65
N GLU A 29 -10.34 10.91 -3.29
CA GLU A 29 -9.63 12.14 -2.94
C GLU A 29 -9.95 12.60 -1.51
N LYS A 30 -11.20 12.44 -1.06
CA LYS A 30 -11.61 12.65 0.34
C LYS A 30 -10.91 11.67 1.28
N MET A 31 -10.94 10.37 0.95
CA MET A 31 -10.31 9.30 1.71
C MET A 31 -8.84 9.60 1.96
N ILE A 32 -8.06 9.78 0.90
CA ILE A 32 -6.60 9.98 1.03
C ILE A 32 -6.24 11.29 1.73
N SER A 33 -7.13 12.29 1.66
CA SER A 33 -6.98 13.56 2.38
C SER A 33 -7.26 13.45 3.88
N GLY A 34 -7.85 12.34 4.36
CA GLY A 34 -8.29 12.15 5.74
C GLY A 34 -9.64 12.82 6.04
N MET A 35 -10.46 13.04 5.02
CA MET A 35 -11.85 13.54 5.17
C MET A 35 -12.83 12.37 5.35
N LEU A 36 -14.04 12.67 5.80
CA LEU A 36 -15.15 11.71 5.69
C LEU A 36 -15.46 11.44 4.22
N TYR A 37 -15.69 10.16 3.90
CA TYR A 37 -15.95 9.68 2.55
C TYR A 37 -16.88 8.46 2.58
N ASP A 38 -17.53 8.18 1.47
CA ASP A 38 -18.33 6.97 1.25
C ASP A 38 -17.48 5.86 0.65
N SER A 39 -17.10 4.89 1.49
CA SER A 39 -16.30 3.72 1.08
C SER A 39 -17.08 2.67 0.26
N LEU A 40 -18.40 2.79 0.15
CA LEU A 40 -19.29 1.78 -0.44
C LEU A 40 -19.61 2.05 -1.92
N ILE A 41 -19.06 3.12 -2.50
CA ILE A 41 -19.26 3.42 -3.92
C ILE A 41 -18.49 2.44 -4.83
N PRO A 42 -18.99 2.16 -6.05
CA PRO A 42 -18.38 1.19 -6.96
C PRO A 42 -16.87 1.33 -7.22
N PRO A 43 -16.31 2.55 -7.42
CA PRO A 43 -14.86 2.68 -7.59
C PRO A 43 -14.03 2.12 -6.43
N LEU A 44 -14.46 2.37 -5.19
CA LEU A 44 -13.75 1.94 -3.99
C LEU A 44 -14.03 0.48 -3.63
N THR A 45 -15.26 0.00 -3.82
CA THR A 45 -15.59 -1.42 -3.59
C THR A 45 -14.89 -2.33 -4.62
N ASN A 46 -14.84 -1.92 -5.89
CA ASN A 46 -14.13 -2.66 -6.93
C ASN A 46 -12.62 -2.67 -6.66
N ALA A 47 -12.02 -1.55 -6.26
CA ALA A 47 -10.60 -1.51 -5.91
C ALA A 47 -10.25 -2.43 -4.73
N ARG A 48 -11.09 -2.49 -3.68
CA ARG A 48 -10.93 -3.46 -2.58
C ARG A 48 -11.08 -4.90 -3.06
N HIS A 49 -11.95 -5.16 -4.03
CA HIS A 49 -12.09 -6.49 -4.60
C HIS A 49 -10.84 -6.91 -5.38
N GLU A 50 -10.32 -6.06 -6.26
CA GLU A 50 -9.07 -6.30 -7.01
C GLU A 50 -7.89 -6.50 -6.06
N CYS A 51 -7.80 -5.70 -4.99
CA CYS A 51 -6.80 -5.86 -3.94
C CYS A 51 -6.85 -7.27 -3.32
N ARG A 52 -8.05 -7.79 -3.04
CA ARG A 52 -8.22 -9.14 -2.48
C ARG A 52 -7.85 -10.25 -3.45
N ILE A 53 -8.06 -10.06 -4.75
CA ILE A 53 -7.63 -11.02 -5.78
C ILE A 53 -6.10 -11.12 -5.77
N LEU A 54 -5.40 -9.98 -5.81
CA LEU A 54 -3.94 -9.93 -5.78
C LEU A 54 -3.36 -10.43 -4.45
N ALA A 55 -4.02 -10.10 -3.34
CA ALA A 55 -3.66 -10.62 -2.02
C ALA A 55 -3.77 -12.15 -1.96
N HIS A 56 -4.84 -12.71 -2.53
CA HIS A 56 -5.01 -14.16 -2.60
C HIS A 56 -3.90 -14.81 -3.41
N GLU A 57 -3.59 -14.27 -4.59
CA GLU A 57 -2.50 -14.79 -5.43
C GLU A 57 -1.15 -14.73 -4.72
N TYR A 58 -0.84 -13.61 -4.04
CA TYR A 58 0.39 -13.46 -3.27
C TYR A 58 0.48 -14.45 -2.11
N ASN A 59 -0.59 -14.53 -1.30
CA ASN A 59 -0.62 -15.27 -0.04
C ASN A 59 -0.70 -16.79 -0.24
N THR A 60 -1.20 -17.25 -1.39
CA THR A 60 -1.37 -18.68 -1.68
C THR A 60 -0.32 -19.24 -2.64
N MET A 61 0.65 -18.42 -3.06
CA MET A 61 1.73 -18.89 -3.94
C MET A 61 2.49 -20.07 -3.31
N PRO A 62 2.48 -21.25 -3.96
CA PRO A 62 3.12 -22.44 -3.40
C PRO A 62 4.64 -22.25 -3.30
N PRO A 63 5.27 -22.61 -2.17
CA PRO A 63 6.72 -22.57 -2.04
C PRO A 63 7.41 -23.63 -2.93
N THR A 64 6.66 -24.59 -3.47
CA THR A 64 7.13 -25.64 -4.37
C THR A 64 7.22 -25.21 -5.84
N LEU A 65 6.85 -23.97 -6.17
CA LEU A 65 6.82 -23.46 -7.55
C LEU A 65 8.22 -23.27 -8.16
N GLY A 66 9.28 -23.32 -7.35
CA GLY A 66 10.67 -23.19 -7.76
C GLY A 66 11.61 -23.19 -6.56
N THR A 67 12.83 -22.74 -6.77
CA THR A 67 13.77 -22.39 -5.70
C THR A 67 13.24 -21.22 -4.86
N ALA A 68 13.81 -21.02 -3.65
CA ALA A 68 13.44 -19.90 -2.80
C ALA A 68 13.54 -18.56 -3.55
N ASP A 69 14.66 -18.32 -4.25
CA ASP A 69 14.91 -17.07 -4.98
C ASP A 69 13.89 -16.84 -6.12
N GLU A 70 13.50 -17.88 -6.84
CA GLU A 70 12.47 -17.78 -7.89
C GLU A 70 11.09 -17.45 -7.32
N VAL A 71 10.73 -18.04 -6.18
CA VAL A 71 9.47 -17.72 -5.48
C VAL A 71 9.48 -16.26 -5.01
N VAL A 72 10.61 -15.79 -4.47
CA VAL A 72 10.77 -14.37 -4.07
C VAL A 72 10.65 -13.44 -5.27
N ALA A 73 11.29 -13.76 -6.39
CA ALA A 73 11.20 -12.96 -7.61
C ALA A 73 9.76 -12.86 -8.13
N LYS A 74 9.03 -13.98 -8.19
CA LYS A 74 7.62 -14.01 -8.59
C LYS A 74 6.72 -13.21 -7.63
N ARG A 75 6.94 -13.33 -6.32
CA ARG A 75 6.24 -12.51 -5.32
C ARG A 75 6.49 -11.02 -5.52
N LEU A 76 7.73 -10.63 -5.81
CA LEU A 76 8.08 -9.24 -6.11
C LEU A 76 7.36 -8.71 -7.35
N GLU A 77 7.19 -9.52 -8.39
CA GLU A 77 6.40 -9.15 -9.59
C GLU A 77 4.94 -8.86 -9.22
N ILE A 78 4.34 -9.67 -8.35
CA ILE A 78 2.98 -9.45 -7.83
C ILE A 78 2.92 -8.13 -7.04
N LEU A 79 3.85 -7.89 -6.12
CA LEU A 79 3.89 -6.65 -5.35
C LEU A 79 3.99 -5.43 -6.26
N LYS A 80 4.85 -5.48 -7.29
CA LYS A 80 5.04 -4.36 -8.23
C LYS A 80 3.77 -4.02 -9.01
N ARG A 81 2.93 -5.00 -9.36
CA ARG A 81 1.63 -4.73 -10.03
C ARG A 81 0.49 -4.40 -9.06
N TRP A 82 0.63 -4.77 -7.79
CA TRP A 82 -0.40 -4.61 -6.78
C TRP A 82 -0.31 -3.29 -6.02
N LEU A 83 0.89 -2.90 -5.57
CA LEU A 83 1.05 -1.77 -4.65
C LEU A 83 1.35 -0.46 -5.38
N GLY A 84 1.06 0.66 -4.72
CA GLY A 84 1.24 2.01 -5.26
C GLY A 84 2.66 2.29 -5.76
N PHE A 85 3.66 1.84 -5.00
CA PHE A 85 5.07 1.88 -5.40
C PHE A 85 5.87 0.80 -4.67
N VAL A 86 6.80 0.14 -5.37
CA VAL A 86 7.66 -0.91 -4.82
C VAL A 86 9.09 -0.72 -5.31
N GLY A 87 10.00 -0.44 -4.39
CA GLY A 87 11.43 -0.32 -4.64
C GLY A 87 12.14 -1.65 -4.88
N GLU A 88 13.47 -1.59 -4.97
CA GLU A 88 14.32 -2.77 -5.10
C GLU A 88 14.48 -3.51 -3.76
N GLY A 89 14.69 -4.83 -3.82
CA GLY A 89 15.03 -5.65 -2.64
C GLY A 89 13.91 -5.76 -1.60
N VAL A 90 12.66 -5.49 -1.99
CA VAL A 90 11.48 -5.63 -1.12
C VAL A 90 11.20 -7.09 -0.83
N PHE A 91 10.97 -7.41 0.45
CA PHE A 91 10.54 -8.72 0.89
C PHE A 91 9.42 -8.61 1.93
N ILE A 92 8.31 -9.32 1.69
CA ILE A 92 7.15 -9.36 2.60
C ILE A 92 6.78 -10.81 2.82
N GLU A 93 6.84 -11.28 4.05
CA GLU A 93 6.35 -12.61 4.37
C GLU A 93 4.82 -12.68 4.27
N PRO A 94 4.25 -13.63 3.50
CA PRO A 94 2.82 -13.84 3.50
C PRO A 94 2.34 -14.45 4.84
N PRO A 95 1.11 -14.16 5.29
CA PRO A 95 0.11 -13.38 4.57
C PRO A 95 0.34 -11.87 4.72
N PHE A 96 0.10 -11.16 3.62
CA PHE A 96 0.05 -9.70 3.56
C PHE A 96 -1.37 -9.25 3.18
N THR A 97 -1.92 -8.30 3.94
CA THR A 97 -3.32 -7.87 3.81
C THR A 97 -3.47 -6.33 3.88
N PRO A 98 -3.36 -5.62 2.74
CA PRO A 98 -3.78 -4.23 2.61
C PRO A 98 -5.29 -4.11 2.29
N ASP A 99 -5.88 -2.93 2.53
CA ASP A 99 -7.28 -2.64 2.16
C ASP A 99 -7.42 -2.41 0.65
N TYR A 100 -6.59 -1.53 0.07
CA TYR A 100 -6.59 -1.15 -1.34
C TYR A 100 -5.27 -1.48 -2.07
N GLY A 101 -4.14 -1.53 -1.36
CA GLY A 101 -2.80 -1.78 -1.90
C GLY A 101 -2.20 -0.57 -2.63
N CYS A 102 -3.00 0.15 -3.42
CA CYS A 102 -2.55 1.32 -4.21
C CYS A 102 -1.99 2.49 -3.37
N ASN A 103 -2.29 2.55 -2.07
CA ASN A 103 -1.78 3.61 -1.19
C ASN A 103 -0.53 3.19 -0.41
N VAL A 104 -0.06 1.96 -0.61
CA VAL A 104 1.16 1.43 0.00
C VAL A 104 2.38 1.79 -0.87
N ILE A 105 3.33 2.48 -0.26
CA ILE A 105 4.59 2.93 -0.86
C ILE A 105 5.73 2.21 -0.15
N ILE A 106 6.48 1.41 -0.88
CA ILE A 106 7.54 0.59 -0.34
C ILE A 106 8.89 1.03 -0.94
N GLY A 107 9.81 1.46 -0.08
CA GLY A 107 11.16 1.90 -0.46
C GLY A 107 12.12 0.77 -0.82
N LYS A 108 13.43 1.04 -0.76
CA LYS A 108 14.49 0.08 -1.06
C LYS A 108 14.86 -0.80 0.15
N ASN A 109 14.97 -2.10 -0.08
CA ASN A 109 15.33 -3.16 0.86
C ASN A 109 14.47 -3.34 2.13
N PRO A 110 13.15 -3.04 2.15
CA PRO A 110 12.35 -3.30 3.33
C PRO A 110 12.05 -4.80 3.47
N TYR A 111 12.03 -5.22 4.72
CA TYR A 111 11.56 -6.53 5.16
C TYR A 111 10.29 -6.34 5.99
N MET A 112 9.25 -7.11 5.72
CA MET A 112 8.04 -7.18 6.55
C MET A 112 7.79 -8.63 6.94
N ASN A 113 7.60 -8.85 8.24
CA ASN A 113 7.38 -10.20 8.78
C ASN A 113 5.96 -10.70 8.56
N PHE A 114 5.73 -11.97 8.90
CA PHE A 114 4.47 -12.69 8.72
C PHE A 114 3.27 -11.92 9.29
N GLY A 115 2.14 -11.96 8.57
CA GLY A 115 0.87 -11.42 9.06
C GLY A 115 0.75 -9.90 8.95
N PHE A 116 1.63 -9.26 8.17
CA PHE A 116 1.58 -7.82 7.98
C PHE A 116 0.22 -7.39 7.39
N THR A 117 -0.45 -6.48 8.09
CA THR A 117 -1.79 -5.98 7.73
C THR A 117 -1.75 -4.45 7.77
N VAL A 118 -2.30 -3.80 6.76
CA VAL A 118 -2.30 -2.33 6.65
C VAL A 118 -3.65 -1.81 6.20
N LEU A 119 -4.20 -0.87 6.96
CA LEU A 119 -5.41 -0.14 6.57
C LEU A 119 -4.99 1.10 5.78
N ASP A 120 -4.73 0.94 4.49
CA ASP A 120 -4.18 1.98 3.62
C ASP A 120 -5.28 2.94 3.10
N THR A 121 -6.09 3.48 4.01
CA THR A 121 -7.05 4.58 3.72
C THR A 121 -6.40 5.96 3.76
N SER A 122 -5.09 5.99 3.99
CA SER A 122 -4.16 7.11 3.88
C SER A 122 -2.90 6.62 3.14
N LEU A 123 -2.03 7.54 2.73
CA LEU A 123 -0.72 7.14 2.19
C LEU A 123 0.08 6.44 3.30
N SER A 124 0.41 5.17 3.06
CA SER A 124 1.16 4.32 3.97
C SER A 124 2.54 4.04 3.38
N ALA A 125 3.60 4.48 4.04
CA ALA A 125 4.96 4.29 3.54
C ALA A 125 5.80 3.40 4.47
N ALA A 126 6.46 2.41 3.87
CA ALA A 126 7.49 1.60 4.49
C ALA A 126 8.85 1.93 3.85
N VAL A 127 9.75 2.56 4.59
CA VAL A 127 11.08 2.99 4.11
C VAL A 127 12.16 2.69 5.15
N ASN A 128 13.32 2.20 4.71
CA ASN A 128 14.47 1.95 5.59
C ASN A 128 15.17 3.23 6.10
N SER A 129 14.88 4.38 5.48
CA SER A 129 15.37 5.69 5.89
C SER A 129 14.32 6.74 5.52
N ILE A 130 13.76 7.41 6.52
CA ILE A 130 12.80 8.50 6.32
C ILE A 130 13.57 9.73 5.84
N ASN A 131 13.42 10.09 4.57
CA ASN A 131 13.83 11.42 4.10
C ASN A 131 12.86 12.45 4.72
N SER A 132 13.40 13.44 5.44
CA SER A 132 12.68 14.22 6.46
C SER A 132 11.59 15.17 5.96
N ASN A 133 11.40 15.32 4.65
CA ASN A 133 10.58 16.40 4.07
C ASN A 133 9.07 16.14 4.04
N ILE A 134 8.59 14.96 4.42
CA ILE A 134 7.15 14.60 4.37
C ILE A 134 6.61 14.10 5.73
N ARG A 135 7.36 14.34 6.80
CA ARG A 135 7.23 13.71 8.13
C ARG A 135 5.95 14.03 8.94
N GLY A 136 4.89 14.51 8.30
CA GLY A 136 3.59 14.79 8.92
C GLY A 136 2.38 14.59 8.03
N ARG A 137 2.54 14.00 6.83
CA ARG A 137 1.43 13.79 5.87
C ARG A 137 1.29 12.35 5.37
N ILE A 138 2.20 11.47 5.78
CA ILE A 138 2.25 10.05 5.40
C ILE A 138 2.32 9.25 6.69
N ASP A 139 1.51 8.19 6.78
CA ASP A 139 1.61 7.25 7.89
C ASP A 139 2.84 6.36 7.64
N TYR A 140 3.85 6.53 8.50
CA TYR A 140 5.08 5.76 8.41
C TYR A 140 4.91 4.45 9.17
N LEU A 141 5.01 3.36 8.44
CA LEU A 141 5.20 2.03 9.01
C LEU A 141 6.70 1.87 9.25
N ILE A 142 7.14 2.27 10.45
CA ILE A 142 8.54 2.08 10.86
C ILE A 142 8.73 0.59 11.14
N TYR A 143 9.52 -0.07 10.30
CA TYR A 143 9.97 -1.42 10.53
C TYR A 143 11.47 -1.42 10.83
N PHE A 144 11.85 -1.99 11.97
CA PHE A 144 13.23 -2.32 12.29
C PHE A 144 13.51 -3.72 11.77
N GLY A 145 14.31 -3.83 10.70
CA GLY A 145 14.98 -5.08 10.40
C GLY A 145 16.02 -5.34 11.47
N LEU A 146 15.99 -6.53 12.09
CA LEU A 146 17.14 -7.11 12.75
C LEU A 146 18.24 -7.39 11.72
#